data_AF-A0A259C8C6-F1
#
_entry.id   AF-A0A259C8C6-F1
#
_cell.length_a   1.000
_cell.length_b   1.000
_cell.length_c   1.000
_cell.angle_alpha   90.00
_cell.angle_beta   90.00
_cell.angle_gamma   90.00
#
_symmetry.space_group_name_H-M   'P 1'
#
loop_
_entity.id
_entity.type
_entity.pdbx_description
1 polymer ?
#
loop_
_entity_poly.entity_id
_entity_poly.type
_entity_poly.pdbx_seq_one_letter_code
_entity_poly.pdbx_strand_id
1 'polypeptide(L)'
;PDESVGYAYPDSYHKFFGPDYEVPEYLLRDAEYAKAHEWYMTARLVTLYDTYFFDDFPAVEPEDLQDVITRTFREPEEGLGFDGSPTAHMWRTMIWPNNFL
;
A
#
# COMPACT_ATOMS: atom_id res chain seq x y z
N PRO A 1 11.41 -12.83 8.99
CA PRO A 1 11.78 -11.79 9.98
C PRO A 1 13.28 -11.49 9.86
N ASP A 2 13.72 -10.32 10.32
CA ASP A 2 15.13 -9.92 10.43
C ASP A 2 15.30 -8.99 11.63
N GLU A 3 15.60 -9.58 12.79
CA GLU A 3 15.71 -8.85 14.06
C GLU A 3 16.92 -7.92 14.12
N SER A 4 17.96 -8.16 13.30
CA SER A 4 19.17 -7.32 13.27
C SER A 4 18.87 -5.87 12.88
N VAL A 5 17.76 -5.66 12.16
CA VAL A 5 17.25 -4.35 11.73
C VAL A 5 15.89 -4.02 12.34
N GLY A 6 15.51 -4.71 13.42
CA GLY A 6 14.25 -4.46 14.12
C GLY A 6 13.00 -4.91 13.35
N TYR A 7 13.13 -5.80 12.35
CA TYR A 7 11.97 -6.32 11.63
C TYR A 7 11.46 -7.63 12.20
N ALA A 8 10.50 -7.53 13.11
CA ALA A 8 9.78 -8.68 13.62
C ALA A 8 8.88 -9.32 12.55
N TYR A 9 8.39 -10.53 12.84
CA TYR A 9 7.34 -11.14 12.03
C TYR A 9 6.04 -10.33 12.23
N PRO A 10 5.38 -9.83 11.17
CA PRO A 10 4.20 -8.98 11.34
C PRO A 10 3.00 -9.71 11.95
N ASP A 11 2.37 -9.12 12.97
CA ASP A 11 1.17 -9.68 13.61
C ASP A 11 0.00 -9.89 12.64
N SER A 12 -0.09 -9.05 11.60
CA SER A 12 -1.09 -9.19 10.55
C SER A 12 -1.01 -10.55 9.84
N TYR A 13 0.17 -11.15 9.73
CA TYR A 13 0.34 -12.43 9.06
C TYR A 13 -0.27 -13.57 9.88
N HIS A 14 -0.20 -13.50 11.22
CA HIS A 14 -0.95 -14.44 12.07
C HIS A 14 -2.46 -14.32 11.88
N LYS A 15 -2.97 -13.10 11.65
CA LYS A 15 -4.40 -12.88 11.37
C LYS A 15 -4.80 -13.41 9.99
N PHE A 16 -3.93 -13.27 8.99
CA PHE A 16 -4.23 -13.69 7.61
C PHE A 16 -4.07 -15.19 7.39
N PHE A 17 -3.02 -15.81 7.94
CA PHE A 17 -2.66 -17.20 7.65
C PHE A 17 -2.95 -18.16 8.81
N GLY A 18 -3.20 -17.65 10.01
CA GLY A 18 -3.35 -18.43 11.24
C GLY A 18 -2.02 -18.60 12.00
N PRO A 19 -2.09 -18.85 13.32
CA PRO A 19 -0.90 -19.01 14.16
C PRO A 19 -0.09 -20.26 13.83
N ASP A 20 -0.74 -21.31 13.30
CA ASP A 20 -0.13 -22.60 12.99
C ASP A 20 0.40 -22.69 11.55
N TYR A 21 0.41 -21.57 10.81
CA TYR A 21 0.89 -21.57 9.43
C TYR A 21 2.40 -21.78 9.39
N GLU A 22 2.82 -22.87 8.74
CA GLU A 22 4.23 -23.13 8.44
C GLU A 22 4.57 -22.68 7.02
N VAL A 23 5.65 -21.90 6.90
CA VAL A 23 6.16 -21.45 5.61
C VAL A 23 6.74 -22.65 4.85
N PRO A 24 6.31 -22.90 3.59
CA PRO A 24 6.88 -23.95 2.75
C PRO A 24 8.41 -23.92 2.67
N GLU A 25 9.05 -25.10 2.64
CA GLU A 25 10.51 -25.24 2.72
C GLU A 25 11.26 -24.51 1.60
N TYR A 26 10.72 -24.45 0.39
CA TYR A 26 11.34 -23.73 -0.72
C TYR A 26 11.41 -22.20 -0.44
N LEU A 27 10.41 -21.63 0.23
CA LEU A 27 10.41 -20.20 0.58
C LEU A 27 11.42 -19.91 1.68
N LEU A 28 11.62 -20.83 2.63
CA LEU A 28 12.67 -20.71 3.64
C LEU A 28 14.05 -20.72 2.98
N ARG A 29 14.29 -21.63 2.03
CA ARG A 29 15.53 -21.68 1.25
C ARG A 29 15.78 -20.39 0.47
N ASP A 30 14.75 -19.89 -0.22
CA ASP A 30 14.86 -18.68 -1.03
C ASP A 30 15.07 -17.44 -0.15
N ALA A 31 14.49 -17.40 1.05
CA ALA A 31 14.75 -16.35 2.04
C ALA A 31 16.20 -16.36 2.54
N GLU A 32 16.78 -17.52 2.81
CA GLU A 32 18.21 -17.62 3.19
C GLU A 32 19.14 -17.21 2.05
N TYR A 33 18.82 -17.59 0.81
CA TYR A 33 19.54 -17.11 -0.37
C TYR A 33 19.49 -15.58 -0.48
N ALA A 34 18.31 -14.98 -0.30
CA ALA A 34 18.15 -13.53 -0.35
C ALA A 34 18.93 -12.81 0.75
N LYS A 35 18.93 -13.32 1.98
CA LYS A 35 19.70 -12.77 3.12
C LYS A 35 21.21 -12.74 2.88
N ALA A 36 21.74 -13.73 2.16
CA ALA A 36 23.16 -13.81 1.84
C ALA A 36 23.58 -12.94 0.64
N HIS A 37 22.62 -12.32 -0.05
CA HIS A 37 22.88 -11.52 -1.25
C HIS A 37 23.54 -10.18 -0.89
N GLU A 38 24.49 -9.70 -1.71
CA GLU A 38 25.21 -8.44 -1.47
C GLU A 38 24.29 -7.21 -1.33
N TRP A 39 23.16 -7.22 -2.02
CA TRP A 39 22.15 -6.13 -1.99
C TRP A 39 21.00 -6.37 -1.01
N TYR A 40 21.09 -7.40 -0.16
CA TYR A 40 20.04 -7.73 0.79
C TYR A 40 19.58 -6.50 1.58
N MET A 41 20.55 -5.73 2.12
CA MET A 41 20.24 -4.55 2.91
C MET A 41 19.53 -3.46 2.12
N THR A 42 19.86 -3.24 0.85
CA THR A 42 19.16 -2.25 0.02
C THR A 42 17.71 -2.64 -0.19
N ALA A 43 17.44 -3.90 -0.55
CA ALA A 43 16.07 -4.39 -0.71
C ALA A 43 15.30 -4.39 0.62
N ARG A 44 15.97 -4.76 1.72
CA ARG A 44 15.41 -4.76 3.07
C ARG A 44 14.98 -3.37 3.51
N LEU A 45 15.80 -2.34 3.26
CA LEU A 45 15.47 -0.96 3.59
C LEU A 45 14.26 -0.47 2.79
N VAL A 46 14.12 -0.85 1.52
CA VAL A 46 12.88 -0.59 0.77
C VAL A 46 11.71 -1.19 1.53
N THR A 47 11.72 -2.49 1.88
CA THR A 47 10.59 -3.10 2.61
C THR A 47 10.34 -2.56 4.02
N LEU A 48 11.36 -2.01 4.68
CA LEU A 48 11.23 -1.39 6.01
C LEU A 48 10.58 -0.01 5.93
N TYR A 49 10.91 0.74 4.89
CA TYR A 49 10.42 2.10 4.65
C TYR A 49 9.33 2.17 3.59
N ASP A 50 8.90 1.02 3.07
CA ASP A 50 7.69 0.84 2.27
C ASP A 50 6.49 0.86 3.23
N THR A 51 6.36 1.98 3.93
CA THR A 51 5.20 2.32 4.73
C THR A 51 4.06 2.59 3.76
N TYR A 52 3.36 1.54 3.35
CA TYR A 52 2.00 1.68 2.83
C TYR A 52 1.19 2.37 3.92
N PHE A 53 1.01 3.70 3.85
CA PHE A 53 -0.10 4.50 4.38
C PHE A 53 -0.82 4.04 5.68
N PHE A 54 -0.11 3.46 6.64
CA PHE A 54 -0.66 2.94 7.90
C PHE A 54 0.14 3.42 9.11
N ASP A 55 0.89 4.51 8.97
CA ASP A 55 1.38 5.24 10.13
C ASP A 55 0.20 5.92 10.83
N ASP A 56 0.28 6.07 12.15
CA ASP A 56 -0.53 6.96 12.99
C ASP A 56 -0.24 8.44 12.62
N PHE A 57 -0.38 8.79 11.34
CA PHE A 57 -0.41 10.18 10.94
C PHE A 57 -1.60 10.83 11.64
N PRO A 58 -1.43 12.08 12.13
CA PRO A 58 -2.59 12.84 12.56
C PRO A 58 -3.61 12.86 11.43
N ALA A 59 -4.89 12.81 11.79
CA ALA A 59 -5.98 12.93 10.81
C ALA A 59 -5.71 14.17 9.95
N VAL A 60 -5.72 13.98 8.63
CA VAL A 60 -5.57 15.09 7.70
C VAL A 60 -6.93 15.77 7.61
N GLU A 61 -7.01 17.01 8.10
CA GLU A 61 -8.20 17.83 7.96
C GLU A 61 -8.28 18.33 6.51
N PRO A 62 -9.35 18.03 5.75
CA PRO A 62 -9.49 18.46 4.35
C PRO A 62 -9.36 19.98 4.17
N GLU A 63 -9.73 20.75 5.19
CA GLU A 63 -9.61 22.20 5.25
C GLU A 63 -8.17 22.68 5.07
N ASP A 64 -7.17 21.92 5.52
CA ASP A 64 -5.76 22.25 5.33
C ASP A 64 -5.34 22.22 3.84
N LEU A 65 -6.11 21.51 3.00
CA LEU A 65 -5.89 21.39 1.56
C LEU A 65 -6.85 22.25 0.73
N GLN A 66 -7.68 23.08 1.38
CA GLN A 66 -8.74 23.83 0.71
C GLN A 66 -8.23 24.69 -0.47
N ASP A 67 -7.09 25.37 -0.31
CA ASP A 67 -6.52 26.22 -1.37
C ASP A 67 -6.08 25.39 -2.58
N VAL A 68 -5.45 24.23 -2.35
CA VAL A 68 -5.00 23.32 -3.41
C VAL A 68 -6.20 22.74 -4.15
N ILE A 69 -7.19 22.26 -3.41
CA ILE A 69 -8.43 21.69 -3.97
C ILE A 69 -9.14 22.75 -4.83
N THR A 70 -9.32 23.95 -4.30
CA THR A 70 -10.03 25.03 -5.02
C THR A 70 -9.34 25.44 -6.32
N ARG A 71 -7.99 25.40 -6.36
CA ARG A 71 -7.24 25.76 -7.57
C ARG A 71 -7.19 24.65 -8.62
N THR A 72 -7.23 23.40 -8.17
CA THR A 72 -6.88 22.24 -9.00
C THR A 72 -8.09 21.40 -9.40
N PHE A 73 -9.10 21.32 -8.54
CA PHE A 73 -10.29 20.53 -8.83
C PHE A 73 -11.11 21.17 -9.94
N ARG A 74 -11.53 20.34 -10.90
CA ARG A 74 -12.37 20.74 -12.04
C ARG A 74 -13.53 19.75 -12.14
N GLU A 75 -14.74 20.27 -12.17
CA GLU A 75 -15.92 19.48 -12.48
C GLU A 75 -16.15 19.54 -14.00
N PRO A 76 -16.08 18.40 -14.71
CA PRO A 76 -16.32 18.36 -16.15
C PRO A 76 -17.82 18.49 -16.47
N GLU A 77 -18.15 19.03 -17.64
CA GLU A 77 -19.54 19.24 -18.07
C GLU A 77 -20.31 17.92 -18.20
N GLU A 78 -19.64 16.84 -18.60
CA GLU A 78 -20.19 15.50 -18.72
C GLU A 78 -20.41 14.81 -17.36
N GLY A 79 -19.85 15.36 -16.28
CA GLY A 79 -19.88 14.82 -14.93
C GLY A 79 -18.68 13.94 -14.57
N LEU A 80 -18.35 13.88 -13.27
CA LEU A 80 -17.21 13.11 -12.77
C LEU A 80 -17.32 11.62 -13.17
N GLY A 81 -16.30 11.12 -13.86
CA GLY A 81 -16.28 9.73 -14.33
C GLY A 81 -16.88 9.52 -15.72
N PHE A 82 -17.41 10.55 -16.37
CA PHE A 82 -18.03 10.48 -17.70
C PHE A 82 -17.32 11.32 -18.77
N ASP A 83 -16.30 12.08 -18.37
CA ASP A 83 -15.57 13.07 -19.18
C ASP A 83 -14.39 12.48 -19.99
N GLY A 84 -14.16 11.16 -19.91
CA GLY A 84 -13.07 10.48 -20.62
C GLY A 84 -11.65 10.83 -20.11
N SER A 85 -11.54 11.55 -18.99
CA SER A 85 -10.25 11.92 -18.40
C SER A 85 -9.48 10.69 -17.88
N PRO A 86 -8.14 10.78 -17.69
CA PRO A 86 -7.36 9.72 -17.05
C PRO A 86 -7.86 9.34 -15.65
N THR A 87 -8.50 10.28 -14.95
CA THR A 87 -9.09 10.07 -13.61
C THR A 87 -10.51 9.50 -13.65
N ALA A 88 -11.14 9.41 -14.81
CA ALA A 88 -12.55 9.01 -14.94
C ALA A 88 -12.79 7.58 -14.39
N HIS A 89 -11.82 6.67 -14.53
CA HIS A 89 -11.94 5.33 -13.97
C HIS A 89 -11.99 5.34 -12.44
N MET A 90 -11.13 6.12 -11.78
CA MET A 90 -11.13 6.27 -10.32
C MET A 90 -12.50 6.77 -9.81
N TRP A 91 -13.07 7.78 -10.46
CA TRP A 91 -14.39 8.30 -10.13
C TRP A 91 -15.48 7.23 -10.28
N ARG A 92 -15.47 6.45 -11.36
CA ARG A 92 -16.44 5.35 -11.56
C ARG A 92 -16.32 4.27 -10.49
N THR A 93 -15.10 3.93 -10.06
CA THR A 93 -14.89 2.98 -8.97
C THR A 93 -15.47 3.48 -7.65
N MET A 94 -15.39 4.78 -7.36
CA MET A 94 -16.01 5.35 -6.16
C MET A 94 -17.54 5.44 -6.26
N ILE A 95 -18.07 5.79 -7.44
CA ILE A 95 -19.52 5.90 -7.68
C ILE A 95 -20.19 4.52 -7.68
N TRP A 96 -19.54 3.51 -8.25
CA TRP A 96 -20.04 2.13 -8.34
C TRP A 96 -19.02 1.12 -7.81
N PRO A 97 -18.76 1.09 -6.49
CA PRO A 97 -17.67 0.29 -5.90
C PRO A 97 -17.85 -1.22 -6.04
N ASN A 98 -19.07 -1.67 -6.36
CA ASN A 98 -19.39 -3.10 -6.52
C ASN A 98 -19.69 -3.50 -7.98
N ASN A 99 -19.51 -2.59 -8.95
CA ASN A 99 -19.56 -2.99 -10.35
C ASN A 99 -18.22 -3.64 -10.70
N PHE A 100 -18.19 -4.97 -10.62
CA PHE A 100 -17.11 -5.74 -11.22
C PHE A 100 -17.16 -5.57 -12.74
N LEU A 101 -15.97 -5.45 -13.36
CA LEU A 101 -15.77 -5.45 -14.81
C LEU A 101 -16.44 -6.65 -15.50
#